data_AF-A0A4Z2EQZ3-F1
#
_entry.id   AF-A0A4Z2EQZ3-F1
#
_cell.length_a   1.000
_cell.length_b   1.000
_cell.length_c   1.000
_cell.angle_alpha   90.00
_cell.angle_beta   90.00
_cell.angle_gamma   90.00
#
_symmetry.space_group_name_H-M   'P 1'
#
loop_
_entity.id
_entity.type
_entity.pdbx_description
1 polymer ?
#
loop_
_entity_poly.entity_id
_entity_poly.type
_entity_poly.pdbx_seq_one_letter_code
_entity_poly.pdbx_strand_id
1 'polypeptide(L)'
;MQTWTQVYRSLATVGPAVIRLVPRDAEPLPRLFASWSRGGPAVLPAYVAGAASRCGPGARATERRRDATGTYRHSPGRDWDISALTGTYRDSPGHSTRSQHLPCRLPASSTSSLSVRSFSDRAAIDADVTVVGSGPGGYVAAIKASQLGFKVVCVEKNATLGGTCLNVGCIPSKVSGSSYVVLSSGSSAPSVEQREAGPRLSGLSLNLEKMMAQKSGAVKALTGGIAHLFKQNKVTHISGHGRLSGKNQVTAVGADGSEQIINSKNILLATGSEVMPFPGIQIDEESVVSSTGALSLKKVPEEMIVIGAGVIGVELGSVWQRLGSRVTAVEFLGHVGGMGIDMEISKNFQRILQKQGLKFKLGTKVMGATRRPDGKIDVAVEAAAGGKSETLTCDVLLVCIGRRPFTQNLGLESVGITLDNRGRIPVNNRFQTAVPRYPVRNNHEE
;
A
#
# COMPACT_ATOMS: atom_id res chain seq x y z
N MET A 1 18.25 -10.23 -10.68
CA MET A 1 16.94 -9.61 -11.03
C MET A 1 15.78 -10.62 -11.09
N GLN A 2 15.92 -11.86 -10.58
CA GLN A 2 14.91 -12.93 -10.69
C GLN A 2 14.17 -13.29 -9.38
N THR A 3 14.50 -12.65 -8.25
CA THR A 3 13.96 -13.01 -6.92
C THR A 3 12.68 -12.27 -6.51
N TRP A 4 12.27 -11.23 -7.25
CA TRP A 4 11.12 -10.39 -6.89
C TRP A 4 9.76 -10.90 -7.40
N THR A 5 9.75 -11.79 -8.40
CA THR A 5 8.52 -12.26 -9.05
C THR A 5 7.82 -13.38 -8.25
N GLN A 6 8.56 -14.13 -7.43
CA GLN A 6 8.00 -15.24 -6.63
C GLN A 6 7.23 -14.77 -5.39
N VAL A 7 7.59 -13.62 -4.79
CA VAL A 7 6.93 -13.08 -3.59
C VAL A 7 5.49 -12.62 -3.90
N TYR A 8 5.21 -12.20 -5.14
CA TYR A 8 3.86 -11.76 -5.55
C TYR A 8 2.84 -12.91 -5.69
N ARG A 9 3.27 -14.16 -5.90
CA ARG A 9 2.35 -15.31 -6.04
C ARG A 9 1.79 -15.83 -4.71
N SER A 10 2.45 -15.58 -3.58
CA SER A 10 2.09 -16.16 -2.28
C SER A 10 1.10 -15.33 -1.45
N LEU A 11 0.88 -14.04 -1.78
CA LEU A 11 0.03 -13.12 -1.01
C LEU A 11 -1.41 -12.97 -1.55
N ALA A 12 -1.78 -13.71 -2.61
CA ALA A 12 -3.09 -13.62 -3.25
C ALA A 12 -4.02 -14.79 -2.85
N THR A 13 -4.36 -14.91 -1.57
CA THR A 13 -5.33 -15.92 -1.07
C THR A 13 -6.74 -15.40 -0.82
N VAL A 14 -7.06 -14.19 -1.31
CA VAL A 14 -8.45 -13.70 -1.40
C VAL A 14 -8.65 -13.11 -2.80
N GLY A 15 -9.06 -13.95 -3.74
CA GLY A 15 -9.41 -13.53 -5.09
C GLY A 15 -10.71 -12.71 -5.10
N PRO A 16 -10.85 -11.74 -6.02
CA PRO A 16 -12.09 -10.96 -6.15
C PRO A 16 -13.23 -11.85 -6.67
N ALA A 17 -14.47 -11.57 -6.26
CA ALA A 17 -15.67 -12.28 -6.73
C ALA A 17 -16.30 -11.54 -7.91
N VAL A 18 -16.37 -12.17 -9.08
CA VAL A 18 -16.81 -11.62 -10.38
C VAL A 18 -18.17 -12.18 -10.78
N ILE A 19 -19.19 -11.33 -10.93
CA ILE A 19 -20.37 -11.67 -11.76
C ILE A 19 -19.95 -11.39 -13.23
N ARG A 20 -20.01 -12.42 -14.10
CA ARG A 20 -19.22 -12.66 -15.35
C ARG A 20 -18.93 -11.49 -16.33
N LEU A 21 -17.97 -11.68 -17.25
CA LEU A 21 -17.76 -10.97 -18.53
C LEU A 21 -17.95 -11.91 -19.77
N VAL A 22 -18.33 -11.32 -20.94
CA VAL A 22 -18.28 -11.81 -22.36
C VAL A 22 -19.56 -12.44 -23.01
N PRO A 23 -19.91 -12.12 -24.29
CA PRO A 23 -21.11 -12.57 -25.03
C PRO A 23 -21.01 -13.99 -25.63
N ARG A 24 -22.11 -14.49 -26.20
CA ARG A 24 -22.36 -15.92 -26.48
C ARG A 24 -22.07 -16.41 -27.92
N ASP A 25 -21.55 -15.59 -28.82
CA ASP A 25 -21.38 -16.00 -30.22
C ASP A 25 -19.94 -15.78 -30.74
N ALA A 26 -19.08 -16.77 -30.50
CA ALA A 26 -17.86 -16.99 -31.25
C ALA A 26 -17.47 -18.47 -31.11
N GLU A 27 -17.49 -19.21 -32.22
CA GLU A 27 -17.05 -20.60 -32.32
C GLU A 27 -15.55 -20.79 -31.98
N PRO A 28 -15.12 -22.03 -31.64
CA PRO A 28 -13.92 -22.24 -30.84
C PRO A 28 -12.67 -22.32 -31.71
N LEU A 29 -11.68 -21.47 -31.44
CA LEU A 29 -10.29 -21.66 -31.88
C LEU A 29 -9.34 -21.87 -30.68
N PRO A 30 -8.27 -22.68 -30.85
CA PRO A 30 -7.76 -23.55 -29.80
C PRO A 30 -6.80 -22.86 -28.83
N ARG A 31 -6.89 -23.29 -27.56
CA ARG A 31 -5.87 -23.25 -26.49
C ARG A 31 -4.99 -21.98 -26.43
N LEU A 32 -5.52 -20.90 -25.85
CA LEU A 32 -4.73 -19.70 -25.48
C LEU A 32 -4.86 -19.27 -24.00
N PHE A 33 -5.12 -20.23 -23.10
CA PHE A 33 -4.94 -20.06 -21.65
C PHE A 33 -3.78 -20.89 -21.05
N ALA A 34 -2.99 -21.57 -21.89
CA ALA A 34 -1.81 -22.34 -21.47
C ALA A 34 -0.48 -21.54 -21.45
N SER A 35 -0.46 -20.27 -21.90
CA SER A 35 0.76 -19.46 -21.97
C SER A 35 1.09 -18.70 -20.68
N TRP A 36 0.32 -18.87 -19.59
CA TRP A 36 0.62 -18.32 -18.26
C TRP A 36 1.91 -18.87 -17.58
N SER A 37 2.70 -19.68 -18.31
CA SER A 37 4.00 -20.19 -17.86
C SER A 37 5.18 -19.85 -18.76
N ARG A 38 5.02 -19.24 -19.95
CA ARG A 38 6.16 -18.88 -20.81
C ARG A 38 5.88 -17.61 -21.63
N GLY A 39 6.43 -16.49 -21.18
CA GLY A 39 6.45 -15.23 -21.92
C GLY A 39 7.16 -14.14 -21.12
N GLY A 40 8.36 -13.76 -21.55
CA GLY A 40 9.19 -12.71 -20.93
C GLY A 40 8.58 -11.30 -21.05
N PRO A 41 9.18 -10.30 -20.39
CA PRO A 41 8.52 -9.03 -20.15
C PRO A 41 8.48 -8.15 -21.42
N ALA A 42 7.30 -7.60 -21.69
CA ALA A 42 7.16 -6.40 -22.50
C ALA A 42 7.69 -5.20 -21.69
N VAL A 43 8.54 -4.40 -22.35
CA VAL A 43 9.26 -3.26 -21.80
C VAL A 43 8.27 -2.11 -21.54
N LEU A 44 8.23 -1.62 -20.29
CA LEU A 44 7.71 -0.29 -19.95
C LEU A 44 8.89 0.70 -19.94
N PRO A 45 8.77 1.88 -20.56
CA PRO A 45 9.87 2.85 -20.64
C PRO A 45 10.14 3.48 -19.26
N ALA A 46 11.43 3.49 -18.89
CA ALA A 46 11.94 4.16 -17.71
C ALA A 46 11.81 5.68 -17.85
N TYR A 47 11.08 6.31 -16.93
CA TYR A 47 11.01 7.76 -16.81
C TYR A 47 11.28 8.17 -15.36
N VAL A 48 12.53 8.01 -14.89
CA VAL A 48 13.17 8.86 -13.86
C VAL A 48 14.69 8.71 -14.00
N ALA A 49 15.31 9.55 -14.84
CA ALA A 49 16.72 9.92 -14.74
C ALA A 49 16.92 11.19 -15.57
N GLY A 50 17.10 12.34 -14.91
CA GLY A 50 17.18 13.61 -15.61
C GLY A 50 17.62 14.76 -14.71
N ALA A 51 18.84 14.68 -14.19
CA ALA A 51 19.60 15.85 -13.75
C ALA A 51 21.09 15.56 -13.89
N ALA A 52 21.60 15.63 -15.12
CA ALA A 52 23.01 15.87 -15.39
C ALA A 52 23.15 16.54 -16.76
N SER A 53 23.91 17.63 -16.75
CA SER A 53 24.30 18.55 -17.80
C SER A 53 24.55 17.94 -19.19
N ARG A 54 24.05 18.64 -20.21
CA ARG A 54 24.35 18.44 -21.63
C ARG A 54 25.85 18.68 -21.91
N CYS A 55 26.50 17.75 -22.58
CA CYS A 55 27.68 17.97 -23.42
C CYS A 55 27.54 17.07 -24.68
N GLY A 56 27.87 17.62 -25.85
CA GLY A 56 27.54 17.11 -27.18
C GLY A 56 28.30 15.85 -27.65
N PRO A 57 28.02 15.35 -28.87
CA PRO A 57 28.39 14.01 -29.31
C PRO A 57 29.78 13.98 -29.96
N GLY A 58 30.60 13.01 -29.55
CA GLY A 58 31.83 12.68 -30.27
C GLY A 58 32.74 11.75 -29.48
N ALA A 59 32.71 10.45 -29.77
CA ALA A 59 33.87 9.56 -29.91
C ALA A 59 33.44 8.09 -29.91
N ARG A 60 34.07 7.34 -30.83
CA ARG A 60 33.83 5.93 -31.16
C ARG A 60 34.14 4.97 -30.00
N ALA A 61 33.43 3.86 -30.00
CA ALA A 61 33.72 2.68 -29.18
C ALA A 61 35.10 2.10 -29.52
N THR A 62 35.90 1.82 -28.51
CA THR A 62 37.04 0.89 -28.60
C THR A 62 36.84 -0.21 -27.55
N GLU A 63 36.64 -1.44 -28.03
CA GLU A 63 36.73 -2.66 -27.24
C GLU A 63 38.08 -2.74 -26.52
N ARG A 64 38.07 -3.17 -25.26
CA ARG A 64 39.30 -3.57 -24.54
C ARG A 64 39.13 -4.98 -24.01
N ARG A 65 39.84 -5.93 -24.64
CA ARG A 65 40.30 -7.17 -24.03
C ARG A 65 41.34 -6.85 -22.94
N ARG A 66 41.38 -7.67 -21.89
CA ARG A 66 42.51 -7.75 -20.95
C ARG A 66 43.06 -9.17 -20.99
N ASP A 67 44.35 -9.26 -21.30
CA ASP A 67 45.18 -10.44 -21.07
C ASP A 67 45.87 -10.39 -19.70
N ALA A 68 46.29 -11.56 -19.26
CA ALA A 68 46.80 -11.90 -17.95
C ALA A 68 48.29 -11.55 -17.79
N THR A 69 48.60 -10.49 -17.05
CA THR A 69 49.80 -10.36 -16.20
C THR A 69 49.61 -9.12 -15.33
N GLY A 70 49.34 -9.32 -14.04
CA GLY A 70 49.12 -8.24 -13.09
C GLY A 70 50.40 -7.48 -12.78
N THR A 71 50.47 -6.23 -13.20
CA THR A 71 51.28 -5.16 -12.58
C THR A 71 50.66 -3.81 -12.94
N TYR A 72 50.34 -2.98 -11.94
CA TYR A 72 49.92 -1.60 -12.12
C TYR A 72 51.14 -0.68 -12.03
N ARG A 73 51.43 0.09 -13.08
CA ARG A 73 52.40 1.19 -13.05
C ARG A 73 51.68 2.48 -12.66
N HIS A 74 52.18 3.17 -11.64
CA HIS A 74 51.83 4.56 -11.33
C HIS A 74 52.47 5.52 -12.34
N SER A 75 51.77 6.60 -12.66
CA SER A 75 52.36 7.82 -13.26
C SER A 75 51.78 9.05 -12.54
N PRO A 76 52.57 10.11 -12.33
CA PRO A 76 52.25 11.16 -11.35
C PRO A 76 51.61 12.42 -11.96
N GLY A 77 50.93 13.17 -11.10
CA GLY A 77 50.86 14.64 -11.15
C GLY A 77 49.74 15.26 -11.97
N ARG A 78 48.79 15.92 -11.28
CA ARG A 78 48.42 17.32 -11.55
C ARG A 78 47.61 17.88 -10.38
N ASP A 79 48.20 18.90 -9.75
CA ASP A 79 47.63 19.73 -8.69
C ASP A 79 46.37 20.47 -9.18
N TRP A 80 45.44 20.71 -8.25
CA TRP A 80 44.30 21.60 -8.45
C TRP A 80 44.36 22.71 -7.41
N ASP A 81 44.52 23.94 -7.91
CA ASP A 81 44.53 25.18 -7.17
C ASP A 81 43.09 25.59 -6.78
N ILE A 82 42.90 25.90 -5.50
CA ILE A 82 41.64 26.36 -4.90
C ILE A 82 41.78 27.87 -4.68
N SER A 83 41.33 28.67 -5.64
CA SER A 83 41.11 30.10 -5.42
C SER A 83 40.26 30.74 -6.52
N ALA A 84 38.93 30.72 -6.37
CA ALA A 84 38.06 31.80 -6.86
C ALA A 84 36.62 31.61 -6.36
N LEU A 85 35.98 32.75 -6.03
CA LEU A 85 34.55 32.96 -5.73
C LEU A 85 34.15 32.93 -4.24
N THR A 86 34.78 33.82 -3.47
CA THR A 86 34.06 34.63 -2.47
C THR A 86 33.42 35.84 -3.17
N GLY A 87 32.10 35.98 -3.11
CA GLY A 87 31.38 37.13 -3.65
C GLY A 87 30.19 37.48 -2.76
N THR A 88 30.35 38.57 -2.00
CA THR A 88 29.49 39.08 -0.93
C THR A 88 28.21 39.77 -1.42
N TYR A 89 27.17 39.62 -0.60
CA TYR A 89 25.87 40.31 -0.62
C TYR A 89 26.02 41.82 -0.32
N ARG A 90 25.31 42.69 -1.04
CA ARG A 90 25.14 44.12 -0.72
C ARG A 90 23.73 44.60 -1.09
N ASP A 91 23.08 45.22 -0.12
CA ASP A 91 21.76 45.87 -0.18
C ASP A 91 21.84 47.38 -0.47
N SER A 92 20.68 47.94 -0.85
CA SER A 92 20.15 49.33 -0.64
C SER A 92 19.97 50.22 -1.91
N PRO A 93 19.17 51.33 -1.88
CA PRO A 93 17.69 51.35 -2.06
C PRO A 93 17.15 52.54 -2.92
N GLY A 94 15.83 52.63 -3.12
CA GLY A 94 15.12 53.91 -3.29
C GLY A 94 14.04 53.99 -4.38
N HIS A 95 12.78 54.27 -4.01
CA HIS A 95 12.16 55.60 -4.12
C HIS A 95 10.66 55.57 -3.75
N SER A 96 10.23 56.58 -3.00
CA SER A 96 8.85 56.83 -2.57
C SER A 96 8.23 57.97 -3.37
N THR A 97 6.94 57.90 -3.71
CA THR A 97 6.06 59.09 -3.74
C THR A 97 4.63 58.72 -3.41
N ARG A 98 4.01 59.61 -2.63
CA ARG A 98 2.73 59.57 -1.94
C ARG A 98 1.70 60.35 -2.79
N SER A 99 0.45 59.90 -2.87
CA SER A 99 -0.69 60.79 -3.13
C SER A 99 -1.96 60.27 -2.47
N GLN A 100 -2.75 61.21 -1.96
CA GLN A 100 -3.81 61.08 -0.98
C GLN A 100 -5.20 60.87 -1.61
N HIS A 101 -6.10 60.40 -0.77
CA HIS A 101 -7.51 60.03 -0.99
C HIS A 101 -8.44 61.14 -1.51
N LEU A 102 -9.47 60.74 -2.27
CA LEU A 102 -10.86 61.19 -2.16
C LEU A 102 -11.81 60.01 -2.53
N PRO A 103 -13.03 59.90 -1.96
CA PRO A 103 -13.81 58.67 -1.96
C PRO A 103 -14.82 58.61 -3.12
N CYS A 104 -14.92 57.46 -3.78
CA CYS A 104 -15.96 57.21 -4.78
C CYS A 104 -16.95 56.15 -4.27
N ARG A 105 -18.23 56.54 -4.29
CA ARG A 105 -19.39 55.77 -3.82
C ARG A 105 -19.57 54.46 -4.58
N LEU A 106 -19.91 53.40 -3.84
CA LEU A 106 -20.29 52.08 -4.35
C LEU A 106 -21.72 52.12 -4.96
N PRO A 107 -21.95 51.52 -6.13
CA PRO A 107 -23.27 51.01 -6.48
C PRO A 107 -23.46 49.60 -5.89
N ALA A 108 -24.69 49.32 -5.47
CA ALA A 108 -25.12 48.08 -4.85
C ALA A 108 -24.81 46.85 -5.72
N SER A 109 -24.26 45.83 -5.07
CA SER A 109 -24.02 44.49 -5.59
C SER A 109 -25.34 43.83 -6.00
N SER A 110 -25.53 43.61 -7.30
CA SER A 110 -26.40 42.57 -7.80
C SER A 110 -25.77 41.22 -7.46
N THR A 111 -26.39 40.50 -6.53
CA THR A 111 -26.05 39.11 -6.23
C THR A 111 -26.43 38.26 -7.45
N SER A 112 -25.51 38.12 -8.40
CA SER A 112 -25.52 37.00 -9.32
C SER A 112 -25.32 35.75 -8.47
N SER A 113 -26.41 35.06 -8.16
CA SER A 113 -26.38 33.72 -7.60
C SER A 113 -25.59 32.83 -8.55
N LEU A 114 -24.33 32.59 -8.21
CA LEU A 114 -23.60 31.45 -8.73
C LEU A 114 -24.42 30.24 -8.33
N SER A 115 -25.18 29.71 -9.29
CA SER A 115 -25.85 28.43 -9.18
C SER A 115 -24.77 27.38 -8.95
N VAL A 116 -24.46 27.13 -7.68
CA VAL A 116 -23.98 25.84 -7.23
C VAL A 116 -25.04 24.87 -7.71
N ARG A 117 -24.69 24.00 -8.67
CA ARG A 117 -25.54 22.88 -9.05
C ARG A 117 -25.81 22.07 -7.78
N SER A 118 -26.94 22.34 -7.16
CA SER A 118 -27.54 21.49 -6.14
C SER A 118 -27.68 20.11 -6.77
N PHE A 119 -27.18 19.08 -6.07
CA PHE A 119 -27.37 17.69 -6.45
C PHE A 119 -28.84 17.31 -6.24
N SER A 120 -29.72 17.74 -7.15
CA SER A 120 -31.06 17.19 -7.32
C SER A 120 -30.98 16.09 -8.39
N ASP A 121 -31.44 14.90 -8.01
CA ASP A 121 -31.71 13.72 -8.85
C ASP A 121 -30.62 13.36 -9.87
N ARG A 122 -29.56 12.70 -9.39
CA ARG A 122 -28.59 12.07 -10.29
C ARG A 122 -29.27 10.90 -11.00
N ALA A 123 -29.48 11.05 -12.31
CA ALA A 123 -29.87 9.96 -13.19
C ALA A 123 -28.98 8.72 -12.96
N ALA A 124 -29.60 7.54 -13.05
CA ALA A 124 -28.87 6.28 -12.95
C ALA A 124 -27.78 6.20 -14.04
N ILE A 125 -26.61 5.68 -13.69
CA ILE A 125 -25.52 5.44 -14.64
C ILE A 125 -25.61 4.01 -15.13
N ASP A 126 -25.73 3.80 -16.44
CA ASP A 126 -25.61 2.45 -17.01
C ASP A 126 -24.15 2.07 -17.23
N ALA A 127 -23.77 0.85 -16.88
CA ALA A 127 -22.44 0.28 -17.08
C ALA A 127 -22.52 -1.18 -17.54
N ASP A 128 -21.51 -1.63 -18.29
CA ASP A 128 -21.35 -3.06 -18.56
C ASP A 128 -20.71 -3.78 -17.38
N VAL A 129 -19.83 -3.10 -16.65
CA VAL A 129 -19.14 -3.61 -15.47
C VAL A 129 -19.07 -2.53 -14.39
N THR A 130 -19.54 -2.88 -13.19
CA THR A 130 -19.33 -2.09 -11.98
C THR A 130 -18.39 -2.84 -11.04
N VAL A 131 -17.25 -2.24 -10.72
CA VAL A 131 -16.28 -2.75 -9.75
C VAL A 131 -16.49 -2.05 -8.42
N VAL A 132 -16.69 -2.81 -7.34
CA VAL A 132 -16.82 -2.28 -5.97
C VAL A 132 -15.51 -2.54 -5.23
N GLY A 133 -14.74 -1.47 -5.00
CA GLY A 133 -13.42 -1.48 -4.38
C GLY A 133 -12.29 -1.26 -5.40
N SER A 134 -11.34 -0.40 -5.04
CA SER A 134 -10.20 -0.02 -5.89
C SER A 134 -8.86 -0.56 -5.39
N GLY A 135 -8.85 -1.67 -4.65
CA GLY A 135 -7.61 -2.40 -4.33
C GLY A 135 -6.98 -3.04 -5.58
N PRO A 136 -5.82 -3.72 -5.45
CA PRO A 136 -5.13 -4.36 -6.58
C PRO A 136 -6.02 -5.23 -7.47
N GLY A 137 -6.93 -6.02 -6.89
CA GLY A 137 -7.88 -6.82 -7.66
C GLY A 137 -8.93 -5.97 -8.41
N GLY A 138 -9.34 -4.84 -7.83
CA GLY A 138 -10.40 -3.99 -8.38
C GLY A 138 -9.91 -3.02 -9.46
N TYR A 139 -8.91 -2.18 -9.16
CA TYR A 139 -8.48 -1.16 -10.13
C TYR A 139 -7.88 -1.78 -11.39
N VAL A 140 -7.16 -2.90 -11.28
CA VAL A 140 -6.62 -3.63 -12.43
C VAL A 140 -7.75 -4.24 -13.26
N ALA A 141 -8.76 -4.84 -12.61
CA ALA A 141 -9.91 -5.40 -13.31
C ALA A 141 -10.73 -4.31 -14.02
N ALA A 142 -10.89 -3.14 -13.40
CA ALA A 142 -11.60 -2.02 -14.01
C ALA A 142 -10.88 -1.51 -15.28
N ILE A 143 -9.56 -1.33 -15.20
CA ILE A 143 -8.73 -0.96 -16.34
C ILE A 143 -8.81 -2.03 -17.44
N LYS A 144 -8.66 -3.31 -17.07
CA LYS A 144 -8.68 -4.41 -18.04
C LYS A 144 -10.04 -4.55 -18.71
N ALA A 145 -11.14 -4.41 -17.98
CA ALA A 145 -12.48 -4.44 -18.54
C ALA A 145 -12.68 -3.29 -19.54
N SER A 146 -12.21 -2.08 -19.24
CA SER A 146 -12.30 -0.97 -20.18
C SER A 146 -11.47 -1.19 -21.45
N GLN A 147 -10.26 -1.75 -21.32
CA GLN A 147 -9.43 -2.13 -22.47
C GLN A 147 -10.06 -3.21 -23.36
N LEU A 148 -10.98 -4.01 -22.81
CA LEU A 148 -11.74 -5.00 -23.55
C LEU A 148 -13.03 -4.42 -24.19
N GLY A 149 -13.25 -3.11 -24.08
CA GLY A 149 -14.37 -2.40 -24.71
C GLY A 149 -15.61 -2.23 -23.83
N PHE A 150 -15.56 -2.60 -22.55
CA PHE A 150 -16.70 -2.43 -21.64
C PHE A 150 -16.79 -1.00 -21.11
N LYS A 151 -18.02 -0.50 -20.91
CA LYS A 151 -18.26 0.70 -20.11
C LYS A 151 -18.12 0.36 -18.63
N VAL A 152 -17.09 0.91 -17.98
CA VAL A 152 -16.73 0.53 -16.61
C VAL A 152 -16.94 1.67 -15.62
N VAL A 153 -17.56 1.33 -14.48
CA VAL A 153 -17.62 2.15 -13.29
C VAL A 153 -16.84 1.47 -12.16
N CYS A 154 -16.02 2.22 -11.43
CA CYS A 154 -15.35 1.77 -10.21
C CYS A 154 -15.82 2.61 -9.03
N VAL A 155 -16.36 1.96 -7.99
CA VAL A 155 -16.85 2.58 -6.76
C VAL A 155 -15.81 2.36 -5.65
N GLU A 156 -15.36 3.43 -5.01
CA GLU A 156 -14.40 3.38 -3.90
C GLU A 156 -14.86 4.29 -2.76
N LYS A 157 -14.86 3.77 -1.53
CA LYS A 157 -15.30 4.54 -0.36
C LYS A 157 -14.21 5.42 0.24
N ASN A 158 -12.95 5.06 0.03
CA ASN A 158 -11.81 5.78 0.56
C ASN A 158 -11.52 7.04 -0.28
N ALA A 159 -10.88 8.03 0.34
CA ALA A 159 -10.52 9.28 -0.32
C ALA A 159 -9.56 9.12 -1.52
N THR A 160 -8.83 8.00 -1.58
CA THR A 160 -7.89 7.70 -2.67
C THR A 160 -8.02 6.25 -3.14
N LEU A 161 -7.63 6.03 -4.40
CA LEU A 161 -7.64 4.71 -5.02
C LEU A 161 -6.47 3.84 -4.54
N GLY A 162 -6.49 2.54 -4.85
CA GLY A 162 -5.37 1.60 -4.62
C GLY A 162 -5.54 0.69 -3.40
N GLY A 163 -6.60 0.92 -2.61
CA GLY A 163 -7.00 0.07 -1.48
C GLY A 163 -5.92 -0.12 -0.42
N THR A 164 -6.00 -1.23 0.33
CA THR A 164 -5.11 -1.53 1.47
C THR A 164 -3.64 -1.57 1.06
N CYS A 165 -3.31 -2.24 -0.05
CA CYS A 165 -1.91 -2.47 -0.44
C CYS A 165 -1.17 -1.15 -0.72
N LEU A 166 -1.85 -0.19 -1.36
CA LEU A 166 -1.23 1.08 -1.70
C LEU A 166 -1.21 2.06 -0.53
N ASN A 167 -2.31 2.15 0.22
CA ASN A 167 -2.48 3.20 1.22
C ASN A 167 -1.94 2.84 2.60
N VAL A 168 -2.12 1.60 3.06
CA VAL A 168 -1.87 1.18 4.45
C VAL A 168 -1.25 -0.22 4.56
N GLY A 169 -0.52 -0.64 3.53
CA GLY A 169 0.00 -2.00 3.42
C GLY A 169 1.35 -2.06 2.71
N CYS A 170 1.38 -2.74 1.56
CA CYS A 170 2.59 -3.04 0.80
C CYS A 170 3.50 -1.83 0.61
N ILE A 171 3.02 -0.77 -0.04
CA ILE A 171 3.85 0.37 -0.40
C ILE A 171 4.41 1.09 0.82
N PRO A 172 3.61 1.56 1.79
CA PRO A 172 4.16 2.24 2.95
C PRO A 172 5.14 1.35 3.72
N SER A 173 4.85 0.05 3.86
CA SER A 173 5.73 -0.88 4.57
C SER A 173 7.07 -1.07 3.86
N LYS A 174 7.06 -1.20 2.54
CA LYS A 174 8.30 -1.41 1.74
C LYS A 174 9.12 -0.14 1.64
N VAL A 175 8.49 1.04 1.57
CA VAL A 175 9.20 2.32 1.58
C VAL A 175 9.88 2.53 2.94
N SER A 176 9.16 2.32 4.04
CA SER A 176 9.73 2.40 5.39
C SER A 176 10.89 1.42 5.60
N GLY A 177 10.77 0.19 5.09
CA GLY A 177 11.86 -0.79 5.15
C GLY A 177 13.09 -0.41 4.31
N SER A 178 12.89 0.22 3.15
CA SER A 178 13.99 0.58 2.22
C SER A 178 14.82 1.77 2.70
N SER A 179 14.17 2.80 3.26
CA SER A 179 14.87 3.97 3.81
C SER A 179 15.85 3.58 4.92
N TYR A 180 15.59 2.46 5.61
CA TYR A 180 16.49 1.94 6.63
C TYR A 180 17.65 1.09 6.09
N VAL A 181 17.51 0.34 5.00
CA VAL A 181 18.65 -0.42 4.42
C VAL A 181 19.83 0.53 4.17
N VAL A 182 19.53 1.78 3.82
CA VAL A 182 20.51 2.88 3.67
C VAL A 182 21.09 3.36 5.01
N LEU A 183 20.29 3.41 6.09
CA LEU A 183 20.76 3.81 7.42
C LEU A 183 21.61 2.71 8.09
N SER A 184 21.23 1.44 8.04
CA SER A 184 22.06 0.35 8.58
C SER A 184 23.36 0.13 7.81
N SER A 185 23.40 0.51 6.53
CA SER A 185 24.61 0.45 5.71
C SER A 185 25.47 1.72 5.80
N GLY A 186 24.96 2.79 6.44
CA GLY A 186 25.68 4.05 6.63
C GLY A 186 26.05 4.37 8.09
N SER A 187 25.30 3.88 9.05
CA SER A 187 25.52 4.10 10.49
C SER A 187 25.52 2.77 11.21
N SER A 188 26.72 2.34 11.61
CA SER A 188 27.03 1.55 12.82
C SER A 188 25.88 0.71 13.40
N ALA A 189 25.19 -0.08 12.57
CA ALA A 189 24.67 -1.35 13.03
C ALA A 189 25.91 -2.20 13.32
N PRO A 190 26.00 -2.90 14.46
CA PRO A 190 27.07 -3.85 14.72
C PRO A 190 26.91 -5.09 13.83
N SER A 191 26.64 -4.92 12.54
CA SER A 191 26.90 -5.94 11.54
C SER A 191 28.40 -5.91 11.25
N VAL A 192 29.00 -7.06 11.51
CA VAL A 192 30.42 -7.41 11.45
C VAL A 192 31.14 -6.96 10.16
N GLU A 193 30.43 -6.60 9.08
CA GLU A 193 31.02 -6.32 7.76
C GLU A 193 31.54 -4.88 7.56
N GLN A 194 31.05 -3.86 8.29
CA GLN A 194 31.60 -2.50 8.16
C GLN A 194 32.96 -2.32 8.85
N ARG A 195 33.44 -3.34 9.56
CA ARG A 195 34.72 -3.27 10.27
C ARG A 195 35.94 -3.40 9.35
N GLU A 196 35.78 -3.89 8.11
CA GLU A 196 36.95 -4.31 7.31
C GLU A 196 37.24 -3.50 6.04
N ALA A 197 36.33 -2.64 5.53
CA ALA A 197 36.69 -1.75 4.42
C ALA A 197 35.71 -0.57 4.25
N GLY A 198 36.18 0.67 4.47
CA GLY A 198 35.48 1.88 4.03
C GLY A 198 35.61 3.10 4.95
N PRO A 199 35.29 4.31 4.43
CA PRO A 199 35.28 5.53 5.22
C PRO A 199 34.23 5.45 6.34
N ARG A 200 34.64 5.84 7.57
CA ARG A 200 33.75 5.89 8.73
C ARG A 200 32.83 7.09 8.62
N LEU A 201 31.53 6.85 8.59
CA LEU A 201 30.51 7.89 8.72
C LEU A 201 30.23 8.11 10.21
N SER A 202 30.38 9.35 10.69
CA SER A 202 30.09 9.76 12.07
C SER A 202 28.96 10.78 12.11
N GLY A 203 28.16 10.79 13.19
CA GLY A 203 27.13 11.83 13.42
C GLY A 203 25.80 11.59 12.70
N LEU A 204 25.50 10.36 12.32
CA LEU A 204 24.25 10.04 11.63
C LEU A 204 23.09 9.97 12.64
N SER A 205 22.01 10.70 12.36
CA SER A 205 20.81 10.77 13.20
C SER A 205 19.55 10.47 12.39
N LEU A 206 18.57 9.84 13.04
CA LEU A 206 17.28 9.55 12.44
C LEU A 206 16.45 10.84 12.35
N ASN A 207 16.02 11.19 11.14
CA ASN A 207 14.93 12.15 10.94
C ASN A 207 13.65 11.39 10.56
N LEU A 208 12.86 11.04 11.58
CA LEU A 208 11.63 10.26 11.41
C LEU A 208 10.59 11.01 10.57
N GLU A 209 10.51 12.33 10.72
CA GLU A 209 9.57 13.17 9.96
C GLU A 209 9.84 13.11 8.46
N LYS A 210 11.10 13.28 8.03
CA LYS A 210 11.49 13.16 6.62
C LYS A 210 11.26 11.75 6.07
N MET A 211 11.49 10.71 6.88
CA MET A 211 11.22 9.32 6.48
C MET A 211 9.71 9.10 6.26
N MET A 212 8.86 9.61 7.17
CA MET A 212 7.41 9.54 7.03
C MET A 212 6.89 10.40 5.88
N ALA A 213 7.54 11.54 5.59
CA ALA A 213 7.22 12.37 4.43
C ALA A 213 7.57 11.66 3.12
N GLN A 214 8.73 10.98 3.03
CA GLN A 214 9.11 10.17 1.88
C GLN A 214 8.08 9.06 1.61
N LYS A 215 7.67 8.34 2.66
CA LYS A 215 6.60 7.33 2.60
C LYS A 215 5.31 7.92 2.02
N SER A 216 4.84 9.03 2.60
CA SER A 216 3.62 9.70 2.17
C SER A 216 3.70 10.22 0.74
N GLY A 217 4.87 10.74 0.32
CA GLY A 217 5.13 11.18 -1.05
C GLY A 217 5.03 10.03 -2.06
N ALA A 218 5.61 8.88 -1.76
CA ALA A 218 5.52 7.69 -2.60
C ALA A 218 4.07 7.18 -2.73
N VAL A 219 3.33 7.12 -1.61
CA VAL A 219 1.90 6.74 -1.63
C VAL A 219 1.10 7.72 -2.50
N LYS A 220 1.28 9.04 -2.30
CA LYS A 220 0.58 10.08 -3.06
C LYS A 220 0.86 9.99 -4.57
N ALA A 221 2.13 9.76 -4.95
CA ALA A 221 2.52 9.65 -6.35
C ALA A 221 1.81 8.45 -7.02
N LEU A 222 1.78 7.30 -6.35
CA LEU A 222 1.19 6.08 -6.92
C LEU A 222 -0.35 6.13 -6.92
N THR A 223 -1.00 6.69 -5.90
CA THR A 223 -2.47 6.85 -5.89
C THR A 223 -2.90 7.83 -6.99
N GLY A 224 -2.16 8.92 -7.19
CA GLY A 224 -2.33 9.84 -8.31
C GLY A 224 -2.13 9.16 -9.68
N GLY A 225 -1.16 8.24 -9.77
CA GLY A 225 -0.93 7.41 -10.94
C GLY A 225 -2.14 6.54 -11.30
N ILE A 226 -2.81 5.92 -10.32
CA ILE A 226 -4.04 5.14 -10.58
C ILE A 226 -5.16 6.05 -11.07
N ALA A 227 -5.34 7.22 -10.48
CA ALA A 227 -6.35 8.19 -10.94
C ALA A 227 -6.08 8.63 -12.40
N HIS A 228 -4.81 8.82 -12.78
CA HIS A 228 -4.43 9.07 -14.16
C HIS A 228 -4.75 7.89 -15.08
N LEU A 229 -4.43 6.65 -14.67
CA LEU A 229 -4.73 5.44 -15.44
C LEU A 229 -6.24 5.24 -15.65
N PHE A 230 -7.07 5.57 -14.66
CA PHE A 230 -8.53 5.53 -14.82
C PHE A 230 -9.01 6.51 -15.89
N LYS A 231 -8.50 7.75 -15.89
CA LYS A 231 -8.81 8.74 -16.92
C LYS A 231 -8.37 8.27 -18.30
N GLN A 232 -7.13 7.78 -18.42
CA GLN A 232 -6.57 7.27 -19.68
C GLN A 232 -7.39 6.10 -20.24
N ASN A 233 -7.87 5.21 -19.37
CA ASN A 233 -8.68 4.06 -19.75
C ASN A 233 -10.18 4.34 -19.64
N LYS A 234 -10.64 5.60 -19.56
CA LYS A 234 -12.07 5.96 -19.53
C LYS A 234 -12.89 5.21 -18.46
N VAL A 235 -12.28 4.86 -17.33
CA VAL A 235 -12.97 4.24 -16.19
C VAL A 235 -13.62 5.36 -15.37
N THR A 236 -14.94 5.30 -15.19
CA THR A 236 -15.66 6.25 -14.36
C THR A 236 -15.44 5.91 -12.89
N HIS A 237 -14.82 6.83 -12.14
CA HIS A 237 -14.66 6.71 -10.69
C HIS A 237 -15.83 7.37 -9.95
N ILE A 238 -16.44 6.65 -9.02
CA ILE A 238 -17.44 7.18 -8.09
C ILE A 238 -16.93 6.99 -6.66
N SER A 239 -16.85 8.10 -5.92
CA SER A 239 -16.53 8.07 -4.50
C SER A 239 -17.79 7.74 -3.70
N GLY A 240 -17.74 6.66 -2.91
CA GLY A 240 -18.85 6.24 -2.05
C GLY A 240 -18.76 4.79 -1.62
N HIS A 241 -19.53 4.42 -0.61
CA HIS A 241 -19.69 3.04 -0.18
C HIS A 241 -20.66 2.32 -1.13
N GLY A 242 -20.14 1.40 -1.94
CA GLY A 242 -20.94 0.62 -2.87
C GLY A 242 -21.70 -0.50 -2.16
N ARG A 243 -23.03 -0.52 -2.33
CA ARG A 243 -23.93 -1.54 -1.82
C ARG A 243 -24.73 -2.14 -2.98
N LEU A 244 -24.91 -3.45 -2.97
CA LEU A 244 -25.84 -4.15 -3.86
C LEU A 244 -27.28 -3.76 -3.48
N SER A 245 -27.94 -3.03 -4.36
CA SER A 245 -29.35 -2.64 -4.26
C SER A 245 -30.25 -3.53 -5.13
N GLY A 246 -29.66 -4.40 -5.95
CA GLY A 246 -30.36 -5.44 -6.69
C GLY A 246 -29.37 -6.32 -7.46
N LYS A 247 -29.88 -7.33 -8.19
CA LYS A 247 -29.04 -8.28 -8.96
C LYS A 247 -28.15 -7.60 -10.02
N ASN A 248 -28.62 -6.47 -10.55
CA ASN A 248 -27.98 -5.69 -11.60
C ASN A 248 -27.84 -4.22 -11.22
N GLN A 249 -27.79 -3.92 -9.92
CA GLN A 249 -27.74 -2.54 -9.45
C GLN A 249 -26.80 -2.40 -8.25
N VAL A 250 -25.96 -1.37 -8.31
CA VAL A 250 -25.13 -0.91 -7.20
C VAL A 250 -25.55 0.51 -6.86
N THR A 251 -25.75 0.79 -5.58
CA THR A 251 -25.89 2.15 -5.07
C THR A 251 -24.59 2.54 -4.39
N ALA A 252 -23.94 3.61 -4.86
CA ALA A 252 -22.80 4.22 -4.19
C ALA A 252 -23.29 5.32 -3.26
N VAL A 253 -23.04 5.17 -1.95
CA VAL A 253 -23.45 6.13 -0.92
C VAL A 253 -22.26 7.00 -0.53
N GLY A 254 -22.34 8.30 -0.81
CA GLY A 254 -21.35 9.30 -0.44
C GLY A 254 -21.30 9.54 1.08
N ALA A 255 -20.23 10.17 1.55
CA ALA A 255 -20.07 10.51 2.97
C ALA A 255 -21.09 11.54 3.47
N ASP A 256 -21.67 12.33 2.55
CA ASP A 256 -22.76 13.28 2.77
C ASP A 256 -24.15 12.63 2.71
N GLY A 257 -24.22 11.31 2.54
CA GLY A 257 -25.47 10.57 2.35
C GLY A 257 -26.02 10.64 0.93
N SER A 258 -25.34 11.31 0.00
CA SER A 258 -25.77 11.33 -1.41
C SER A 258 -25.71 9.93 -2.02
N GLU A 259 -26.70 9.58 -2.82
CA GLU A 259 -26.73 8.27 -3.50
C GLU A 259 -26.50 8.44 -5.01
N GLN A 260 -25.70 7.56 -5.59
CA GLN A 260 -25.57 7.39 -7.02
C GLN A 260 -25.93 5.95 -7.39
N ILE A 261 -27.00 5.80 -8.15
CA ILE A 261 -27.44 4.50 -8.66
C ILE A 261 -26.66 4.16 -9.92
N ILE A 262 -26.16 2.92 -10.00
CA ILE A 262 -25.47 2.36 -11.15
C ILE A 262 -26.17 1.08 -11.58
N ASN A 263 -26.82 1.10 -12.73
CA ASN A 263 -27.35 -0.10 -13.37
C ASN A 263 -26.20 -0.80 -14.10
N SER A 264 -26.01 -2.08 -13.82
CA SER A 264 -24.85 -2.80 -14.30
C SER A 264 -25.22 -4.18 -14.83
N LYS A 265 -24.72 -4.50 -16.02
CA LYS A 265 -24.81 -5.87 -16.53
C LYS A 265 -24.05 -6.83 -15.61
N ASN A 266 -22.93 -6.38 -15.02
CA ASN A 266 -21.99 -7.20 -14.25
C ASN A 266 -21.40 -6.46 -13.06
N ILE A 267 -21.36 -7.12 -11.92
CA ILE A 267 -20.81 -6.53 -10.70
C ILE A 267 -19.62 -7.37 -10.23
N LEU A 268 -18.48 -6.72 -10.03
CA LEU A 268 -17.26 -7.30 -9.48
C LEU A 268 -17.07 -6.78 -8.05
N LEU A 269 -17.19 -7.68 -7.08
CA LEU A 269 -16.93 -7.38 -5.67
C LEU A 269 -15.43 -7.57 -5.39
N ALA A 270 -14.73 -6.45 -5.20
CA ALA A 270 -13.30 -6.36 -4.93
C ALA A 270 -13.03 -5.56 -3.63
N THR A 271 -13.85 -5.81 -2.62
CA THR A 271 -13.97 -5.01 -1.38
C THR A 271 -12.84 -5.25 -0.37
N GLY A 272 -12.00 -6.26 -0.62
CA GLY A 272 -10.74 -6.46 0.09
C GLY A 272 -10.90 -7.08 1.47
N SER A 273 -10.09 -6.60 2.42
CA SER A 273 -9.97 -7.15 3.76
C SER A 273 -9.75 -6.05 4.79
N GLU A 274 -10.02 -6.37 6.05
CA GLU A 274 -9.74 -5.53 7.21
C GLU A 274 -8.92 -6.29 8.27
N VAL A 275 -8.45 -5.55 9.27
CA VAL A 275 -7.69 -6.11 10.40
C VAL A 275 -8.60 -7.04 11.20
N MET A 276 -8.09 -8.20 11.59
CA MET A 276 -8.81 -9.08 12.51
C MET A 276 -8.74 -8.48 13.92
N PRO A 277 -9.87 -8.11 14.54
CA PRO A 277 -9.86 -7.58 15.90
C PRO A 277 -9.46 -8.68 16.88
N PHE A 278 -8.69 -8.32 17.91
CA PHE A 278 -8.36 -9.22 19.01
C PHE A 278 -9.42 -9.09 20.10
N PRO A 279 -10.14 -10.17 20.47
CA PRO A 279 -11.16 -10.09 21.52
C PRO A 279 -10.57 -9.59 22.85
N GLY A 280 -11.15 -8.53 23.41
CA GLY A 280 -10.69 -7.95 24.67
C GLY A 280 -9.55 -6.93 24.57
N ILE A 281 -9.02 -6.65 23.37
CA ILE A 281 -8.03 -5.60 23.14
C ILE A 281 -8.59 -4.62 22.11
N GLN A 282 -8.86 -3.38 22.54
CA GLN A 282 -9.31 -2.31 21.65
C GLN A 282 -8.13 -1.60 21.02
N ILE A 283 -8.18 -1.43 19.70
CA ILE A 283 -7.16 -0.71 18.92
C ILE A 283 -7.55 0.78 18.94
N ASP A 284 -6.66 1.63 19.44
CA ASP A 284 -6.82 3.09 19.50
C ASP A 284 -6.03 3.83 18.40
N GLU A 285 -5.16 3.11 17.68
CA GLU A 285 -4.22 3.65 16.67
C GLU A 285 -3.23 4.71 17.21
N GLU A 286 -3.07 4.78 18.53
CA GLU A 286 -2.10 5.64 19.23
C GLU A 286 -1.05 4.81 19.98
N SER A 287 -1.50 3.95 20.90
CA SER A 287 -0.67 3.11 21.76
C SER A 287 -0.92 1.62 21.51
N VAL A 288 -2.18 1.24 21.27
CA VAL A 288 -2.57 -0.07 20.76
C VAL A 288 -2.93 0.09 19.29
N VAL A 289 -2.02 -0.32 18.41
CA VAL A 289 -2.08 -0.01 16.98
C VAL A 289 -2.33 -1.25 16.14
N SER A 290 -3.00 -1.05 15.01
CA SER A 290 -3.00 -2.03 13.93
C SER A 290 -1.76 -1.84 13.04
N SER A 291 -1.70 -2.58 11.93
CA SER A 291 -0.71 -2.30 10.88
C SER A 291 -0.78 -0.87 10.35
N THR A 292 -1.95 -0.22 10.39
CA THR A 292 -2.15 1.15 9.91
C THR A 292 -1.48 2.17 10.84
N GLY A 293 -1.76 2.11 12.15
CA GLY A 293 -1.13 2.99 13.14
C GLY A 293 0.37 2.76 13.24
N ALA A 294 0.81 1.48 13.18
CA ALA A 294 2.23 1.13 13.19
C ALA A 294 3.01 1.68 11.99
N LEU A 295 2.38 2.04 10.88
CA LEU A 295 3.03 2.70 9.74
C LEU A 295 3.13 4.22 9.89
N SER A 296 2.57 4.80 10.96
CA SER A 296 2.40 6.24 11.13
C SER A 296 2.68 6.73 12.55
N LEU A 297 3.44 5.96 13.36
CA LEU A 297 3.85 6.40 14.70
C LEU A 297 4.69 7.68 14.59
N LYS A 298 4.44 8.60 15.53
CA LYS A 298 5.08 9.93 15.57
C LYS A 298 6.47 9.92 16.20
N LYS A 299 6.79 8.86 16.96
CA LYS A 299 8.07 8.65 17.63
C LYS A 299 8.44 7.17 17.60
N VAL A 300 9.72 6.86 17.68
CA VAL A 300 10.20 5.49 17.87
C VAL A 300 9.85 5.05 19.30
N PRO A 301 9.06 3.99 19.52
CA PRO A 301 8.77 3.49 20.86
C PRO A 301 10.03 2.89 21.48
N GLU A 302 10.17 2.95 22.81
CA GLU A 302 11.31 2.35 23.50
C GLU A 302 11.15 0.83 23.55
N GLU A 303 9.96 0.38 23.95
CA GLU A 303 9.51 -1.01 23.97
C GLU A 303 8.26 -1.19 23.10
N MET A 304 8.29 -2.19 22.21
CA MET A 304 7.17 -2.55 21.36
C MET A 304 6.89 -4.06 21.45
N ILE A 305 5.63 -4.40 21.72
CA ILE A 305 5.17 -5.80 21.65
C ILE A 305 4.36 -5.97 20.37
N VAL A 306 4.59 -7.09 19.68
CA VAL A 306 3.87 -7.46 18.47
C VAL A 306 3.09 -8.74 18.73
N ILE A 307 1.77 -8.71 18.60
CA ILE A 307 0.91 -9.89 18.70
C ILE A 307 0.78 -10.51 17.30
N GLY A 308 1.44 -11.66 17.12
CA GLY A 308 1.53 -12.41 15.87
C GLY A 308 2.89 -12.23 15.19
N ALA A 309 3.63 -13.32 15.00
CA ALA A 309 4.89 -13.39 14.25
C ALA A 309 4.67 -13.85 12.78
N GLY A 310 3.51 -13.52 12.22
CA GLY A 310 3.25 -13.64 10.78
C GLY A 310 4.01 -12.57 9.97
N VAL A 311 3.84 -12.59 8.65
CA VAL A 311 4.56 -11.71 7.70
C VAL A 311 4.51 -10.22 8.11
N ILE A 312 3.31 -9.70 8.40
CA ILE A 312 3.12 -8.28 8.76
C ILE A 312 3.82 -7.97 10.10
N GLY A 313 3.70 -8.86 11.08
CA GLY A 313 4.27 -8.67 12.41
C GLY A 313 5.79 -8.61 12.39
N VAL A 314 6.44 -9.54 11.68
CA VAL A 314 7.91 -9.52 11.56
C VAL A 314 8.41 -8.39 10.66
N GLU A 315 7.65 -7.97 9.63
CA GLU A 315 8.03 -6.86 8.77
C GLU A 315 8.01 -5.53 9.54
N LEU A 316 6.89 -5.21 10.19
CA LEU A 316 6.76 -3.97 10.96
C LEU A 316 7.58 -3.99 12.25
N GLY A 317 7.67 -5.14 12.92
CA GLY A 317 8.54 -5.33 14.07
C GLY A 317 10.00 -5.11 13.70
N SER A 318 10.44 -5.60 12.53
CA SER A 318 11.80 -5.35 12.05
C SER A 318 12.03 -3.88 11.72
N VAL A 319 11.07 -3.17 11.11
CA VAL A 319 11.19 -1.72 10.85
C VAL A 319 11.44 -0.95 12.14
N TRP A 320 10.61 -1.14 13.17
CA TRP A 320 10.75 -0.40 14.42
C TRP A 320 11.97 -0.83 15.22
N GLN A 321 12.30 -2.12 15.22
CA GLN A 321 13.50 -2.63 15.89
C GLN A 321 14.77 -1.97 15.33
N ARG A 322 14.83 -1.87 14.01
CA ARG A 322 15.92 -1.22 13.27
C ARG A 322 16.04 0.27 13.56
N LEU A 323 14.92 0.96 13.80
CA LEU A 323 14.88 2.36 14.19
C LEU A 323 15.27 2.62 15.65
N GLY A 324 15.45 1.56 16.45
CA GLY A 324 15.93 1.63 17.83
C GLY A 324 14.99 1.04 18.88
N SER A 325 13.78 0.60 18.50
CA SER A 325 12.85 -0.01 19.46
C SER A 325 13.34 -1.37 19.94
N ARG A 326 13.09 -1.70 21.21
CA ARG A 326 13.21 -3.07 21.70
C ARG A 326 11.91 -3.78 21.39
N VAL A 327 11.97 -4.77 20.48
CA VAL A 327 10.78 -5.41 19.94
C VAL A 327 10.70 -6.86 20.36
N THR A 328 9.54 -7.26 20.90
CA THR A 328 9.23 -8.66 21.24
C THR A 328 7.97 -9.10 20.51
N ALA A 329 8.09 -10.09 19.62
CA ALA A 329 6.96 -10.72 18.96
C ALA A 329 6.45 -11.92 19.78
N VAL A 330 5.16 -11.91 20.10
CA VAL A 330 4.45 -12.97 20.81
C VAL A 330 3.59 -13.73 19.80
N GLU A 331 3.81 -15.02 19.66
CA GLU A 331 3.13 -15.87 18.68
C GLU A 331 2.59 -17.14 19.34
N PHE A 332 1.33 -17.45 19.01
CA PHE A 332 0.66 -18.63 19.52
C PHE A 332 1.28 -19.91 18.95
N LEU A 333 1.66 -19.88 17.68
CA LEU A 333 2.30 -21.00 16.99
C LEU A 333 3.78 -21.17 17.41
N GLY A 334 4.32 -22.35 17.09
CA GLY A 334 5.72 -22.70 17.37
C GLY A 334 6.74 -22.17 16.36
N HIS A 335 6.33 -21.35 15.38
CA HIS A 335 7.19 -20.90 14.29
C HIS A 335 6.81 -19.49 13.79
N VAL A 336 7.72 -18.85 13.06
CA VAL A 336 7.55 -17.49 12.50
C VAL A 336 7.23 -17.53 11.00
N GLY A 337 6.67 -16.45 10.46
CA GLY A 337 6.44 -16.28 9.01
C GLY A 337 5.05 -16.68 8.53
N GLY A 338 4.20 -17.20 9.42
CA GLY A 338 2.80 -17.51 9.14
C GLY A 338 2.58 -18.90 8.51
N MET A 339 1.40 -19.08 7.92
CA MET A 339 0.99 -20.36 7.31
C MET A 339 1.61 -20.55 5.93
N GLY A 340 2.09 -21.77 5.66
CA GLY A 340 2.62 -22.18 4.36
C GLY A 340 4.11 -21.89 4.14
N ILE A 341 4.81 -21.30 5.12
CA ILE A 341 6.27 -21.19 5.07
C ILE A 341 6.92 -22.56 5.33
N ASP A 342 8.04 -22.82 4.68
CA ASP A 342 8.87 -24.00 4.97
C ASP A 342 9.49 -23.91 6.39
N MET A 343 9.52 -25.03 7.12
CA MET A 343 9.94 -25.03 8.53
C MET A 343 11.45 -24.86 8.72
N GLU A 344 12.27 -25.35 7.79
CA GLU A 344 13.71 -25.11 7.82
C GLU A 344 14.00 -23.64 7.55
N ILE A 345 13.33 -23.06 6.55
CA ILE A 345 13.43 -21.64 6.24
C ILE A 345 12.93 -20.79 7.41
N SER A 346 11.80 -21.13 8.03
CA SER A 346 11.26 -20.40 9.18
C SER A 346 12.25 -20.36 10.35
N LYS A 347 12.87 -21.51 10.69
CA LYS A 347 13.86 -21.61 11.76
C LYS A 347 15.11 -20.77 11.47
N ASN A 348 15.63 -20.86 10.25
CA ASN A 348 16.80 -20.08 9.84
C ASN A 348 16.49 -18.57 9.80
N PHE A 349 15.31 -18.21 9.31
CA PHE A 349 14.83 -16.84 9.28
C PHE A 349 14.68 -16.25 10.70
N GLN A 350 14.05 -16.99 11.62
CA GLN A 350 13.97 -16.59 13.03
C GLN A 350 15.35 -16.34 13.64
N ARG A 351 16.30 -17.26 13.42
CA ARG A 351 17.67 -17.14 13.94
C ARG A 351 18.35 -15.87 13.43
N ILE A 352 18.16 -15.51 12.16
CA ILE A 352 18.73 -14.28 11.59
C ILE A 352 18.09 -13.04 12.25
N LEU A 353 16.77 -13.01 12.41
CA LEU A 353 16.08 -11.89 13.05
C LEU A 353 16.45 -11.73 14.54
N GLN A 354 16.63 -12.84 15.25
CA GLN A 354 17.12 -12.83 16.63
C GLN A 354 18.53 -12.26 16.73
N LYS A 355 19.44 -12.62 15.80
CA LYS A 355 20.78 -12.01 15.72
C LYS A 355 20.74 -10.51 15.46
N GLN A 356 19.70 -10.01 14.79
CA GLN A 356 19.48 -8.58 14.56
C GLN A 356 18.93 -7.85 15.80
N GLY A 357 18.41 -8.58 16.79
CA GLY A 357 17.89 -8.03 18.06
C GLY A 357 16.38 -8.17 18.26
N LEU A 358 15.65 -8.77 17.31
CA LEU A 358 14.22 -9.02 17.44
C LEU A 358 13.97 -10.23 18.35
N LYS A 359 13.22 -10.04 19.44
CA LYS A 359 12.90 -11.11 20.39
C LYS A 359 11.61 -11.84 19.99
N PHE A 360 11.54 -13.13 20.31
CA PHE A 360 10.36 -13.97 20.04
C PHE A 360 9.94 -14.75 21.27
N LYS A 361 8.65 -14.77 21.55
CA LYS A 361 7.97 -15.69 22.48
C LYS A 361 6.97 -16.52 21.67
N LEU A 362 7.44 -17.67 21.18
CA LEU A 362 6.65 -18.63 20.41
C LEU A 362 5.89 -19.56 21.35
N GLY A 363 4.86 -20.26 20.84
CA GLY A 363 4.03 -21.13 21.67
C GLY A 363 3.41 -20.39 22.85
N THR A 364 3.07 -19.11 22.67
CA THR A 364 2.64 -18.21 23.74
C THR A 364 1.35 -17.50 23.34
N LYS A 365 0.33 -17.60 24.18
CA LYS A 365 -0.98 -16.98 24.01
C LYS A 365 -1.01 -15.64 24.74
N VAL A 366 -1.57 -14.62 24.10
CA VAL A 366 -1.95 -13.35 24.77
C VAL A 366 -3.34 -13.53 25.38
N MET A 367 -3.48 -13.15 26.66
CA MET A 367 -4.73 -13.24 27.41
C MET A 367 -5.50 -11.92 27.43
N GLY A 368 -4.77 -10.80 27.39
CA GLY A 368 -5.34 -9.46 27.35
C GLY A 368 -4.25 -8.40 27.44
N ALA A 369 -4.65 -7.15 27.26
CA ALA A 369 -3.79 -6.00 27.44
C ALA A 369 -4.53 -4.91 28.21
N THR A 370 -3.85 -4.27 29.16
CA THR A 370 -4.41 -3.19 29.97
C THR A 370 -3.48 -1.99 29.95
N ARG A 371 -4.06 -0.80 29.80
CA ARG A 371 -3.31 0.45 29.86
C ARG A 371 -3.06 0.82 31.31
N ARG A 372 -1.81 1.18 31.62
CA ARG A 372 -1.38 1.65 32.93
C ARG A 372 -1.61 3.16 33.07
N PRO A 373 -1.69 3.69 34.31
CA PRO A 373 -1.77 5.12 34.56
C PRO A 373 -0.57 5.92 34.04
N ASP A 374 0.61 5.31 33.97
CA ASP A 374 1.86 5.90 33.44
C ASP A 374 1.90 5.95 31.90
N GLY A 375 0.86 5.47 31.22
CA GLY A 375 0.73 5.47 29.77
C GLY A 375 1.30 4.23 29.07
N LYS A 376 1.98 3.33 29.79
CA LYS A 376 2.45 2.04 29.24
C LYS A 376 1.32 1.00 29.16
N ILE A 377 1.58 -0.10 28.47
CA ILE A 377 0.63 -1.19 28.27
C ILE A 377 1.21 -2.47 28.88
N ASP A 378 0.46 -3.08 29.79
CA ASP A 378 0.74 -4.41 30.31
C ASP A 378 0.00 -5.46 29.49
N VAL A 379 0.74 -6.43 28.98
CA VAL A 379 0.25 -7.53 28.14
C VAL A 379 0.40 -8.83 28.91
N ALA A 380 -0.72 -9.42 29.30
CA ALA A 380 -0.74 -10.71 29.99
C ALA A 380 -0.56 -11.83 28.95
N VAL A 381 0.43 -12.69 29.17
CA VAL A 381 0.76 -13.82 28.31
C VAL A 381 0.88 -15.12 29.09
N GLU A 382 0.59 -16.24 28.43
CA GLU A 382 0.69 -17.58 28.99
C GLU A 382 1.26 -18.54 27.94
N ALA A 383 1.95 -19.60 28.35
CA ALA A 383 2.31 -20.67 27.43
C ALA A 383 1.04 -21.25 26.78
N ALA A 384 1.09 -21.51 25.47
CA ALA A 384 -0.06 -22.04 24.73
C ALA A 384 -0.50 -23.44 25.21
N ALA A 385 0.42 -24.20 25.81
CA ALA A 385 0.14 -25.49 26.44
C ALA A 385 -0.46 -25.38 27.87
N GLY A 386 -0.65 -24.15 28.37
CA GLY A 386 -1.06 -23.87 29.75
C GLY A 386 0.14 -23.62 30.67
N GLY A 387 -0.04 -22.74 31.67
CA GLY A 387 1.00 -22.49 32.67
C GLY A 387 0.83 -21.18 33.45
N LYS A 388 1.93 -20.74 34.06
CA LYS A 388 1.95 -19.49 34.83
C LYS A 388 1.87 -18.29 33.89
N SER A 389 0.94 -17.38 34.17
CA SER A 389 0.84 -16.10 33.47
C SER A 389 2.08 -15.23 33.75
N GLU A 390 2.59 -14.59 32.71
CA GLU A 390 3.64 -13.58 32.72
C GLU A 390 3.05 -12.26 32.21
N THR A 391 3.56 -11.12 32.68
CA THR A 391 3.17 -9.80 32.18
C THR A 391 4.36 -9.17 31.46
N LEU A 392 4.13 -8.69 30.24
CA LEU A 392 5.10 -7.94 29.45
C LEU A 392 4.63 -6.49 29.36
N THR A 393 5.53 -5.53 29.59
CA THR A 393 5.19 -4.10 29.52
C THR A 393 5.81 -3.47 28.27
N CYS A 394 5.05 -2.62 27.57
CA CYS A 394 5.53 -1.89 26.39
C CYS A 394 4.93 -0.48 26.28
N ASP A 395 5.51 0.36 25.42
CA ASP A 395 4.95 1.67 25.08
C ASP A 395 3.93 1.57 23.95
N VAL A 396 4.16 0.64 23.01
CA VAL A 396 3.28 0.40 21.85
C VAL A 396 3.02 -1.09 21.68
N LEU A 397 1.74 -1.43 21.52
CA LEU A 397 1.27 -2.78 21.24
C LEU A 397 0.75 -2.85 19.80
N LEU A 398 1.42 -3.61 18.94
CA LEU A 398 0.94 -3.89 17.58
C LEU A 398 0.11 -5.18 17.56
N VAL A 399 -1.15 -5.05 17.15
CA VAL A 399 -2.06 -6.17 16.95
C VAL A 399 -2.06 -6.59 15.47
N CYS A 400 -1.49 -7.76 15.16
CA CYS A 400 -1.39 -8.27 13.79
C CYS A 400 -1.67 -9.78 13.67
N ILE A 401 -2.72 -10.25 14.36
CA ILE A 401 -3.15 -11.67 14.39
C ILE A 401 -3.76 -12.18 13.07
N GLY A 402 -3.96 -11.32 12.08
CA GLY A 402 -4.48 -11.70 10.78
C GLY A 402 -5.38 -10.63 10.17
N ARG A 403 -5.99 -10.99 9.05
CA ARG A 403 -6.95 -10.16 8.33
C ARG A 403 -8.17 -11.00 7.97
N ARG A 404 -9.34 -10.36 7.91
CA ARG A 404 -10.60 -11.00 7.50
C ARG A 404 -11.20 -10.30 6.28
N PRO A 405 -12.02 -10.98 5.46
CA PRO A 405 -12.69 -10.36 4.32
C PRO A 405 -13.56 -9.18 4.77
N PHE A 406 -13.61 -8.12 3.96
CA PHE A 406 -14.49 -6.97 4.21
C PHE A 406 -15.77 -7.11 3.39
N THR A 407 -16.86 -7.51 4.06
CA THR A 407 -18.19 -7.72 3.45
C THR A 407 -19.31 -6.92 4.11
N GLN A 408 -18.95 -6.03 5.03
CA GLN A 408 -19.91 -5.23 5.80
C GLN A 408 -20.71 -4.27 4.92
N ASN A 409 -22.02 -4.23 5.12
CA ASN A 409 -22.96 -3.33 4.43
C ASN A 409 -22.87 -3.38 2.89
N LEU A 410 -22.56 -4.55 2.32
CA LEU A 410 -22.52 -4.75 0.87
C LEU A 410 -23.88 -5.14 0.28
N GLY A 411 -24.88 -5.44 1.10
CA GLY A 411 -26.19 -5.92 0.61
C GLY A 411 -26.11 -7.31 0.01
N LEU A 412 -25.30 -8.21 0.60
CA LEU A 412 -25.18 -9.58 0.10
C LEU A 412 -26.46 -10.37 0.37
N GLU A 413 -27.11 -10.09 1.50
CA GLU A 413 -28.34 -10.72 1.95
C GLU A 413 -29.50 -10.40 1.00
N SER A 414 -29.60 -9.16 0.53
CA SER A 414 -30.67 -8.71 -0.38
C SER A 414 -30.63 -9.39 -1.75
N VAL A 415 -29.46 -9.91 -2.15
CA VAL A 415 -29.28 -10.64 -3.41
C VAL A 415 -29.14 -12.15 -3.21
N GLY A 416 -29.21 -12.65 -1.98
CA GLY A 416 -29.12 -14.08 -1.66
C GLY A 416 -27.71 -14.67 -1.71
N ILE A 417 -26.67 -13.86 -1.47
CA ILE A 417 -25.28 -14.35 -1.35
C ILE A 417 -24.99 -14.68 0.12
N THR A 418 -24.74 -15.96 0.40
CA THR A 418 -24.30 -16.42 1.71
C THR A 418 -22.77 -16.48 1.79
N LEU A 419 -22.23 -16.10 2.94
CA LEU A 419 -20.80 -16.19 3.23
C LEU A 419 -20.43 -17.59 3.73
N ASP A 420 -19.17 -17.99 3.55
CA ASP A 420 -18.65 -19.17 4.22
C ASP A 420 -18.37 -18.92 5.72
N ASN A 421 -17.97 -19.98 6.44
CA ASN A 421 -17.65 -19.92 7.87
C ASN A 421 -16.47 -19.00 8.24
N ARG A 422 -15.76 -18.44 7.26
CA ARG A 422 -14.66 -17.48 7.43
C ARG A 422 -15.02 -16.09 6.90
N GLY A 423 -16.28 -15.85 6.57
CA GLY A 423 -16.78 -14.57 6.07
C GLY A 423 -16.41 -14.28 4.61
N ARG A 424 -15.93 -15.27 3.85
CA ARG A 424 -15.58 -15.12 2.43
C ARG A 424 -16.82 -15.32 1.56
N ILE A 425 -16.85 -14.66 0.40
CA ILE A 425 -17.84 -14.90 -0.64
C ILE A 425 -17.44 -16.17 -1.41
N PRO A 426 -18.26 -17.24 -1.40
CA PRO A 426 -17.98 -18.44 -2.18
C PRO A 426 -18.05 -18.15 -3.67
N VAL A 427 -17.09 -18.69 -4.43
CA VAL A 427 -17.01 -18.50 -5.88
C VAL A 427 -16.65 -19.79 -6.61
N ASN A 428 -17.10 -19.92 -7.86
CA ASN A 428 -16.70 -21.00 -8.75
C ASN A 428 -15.38 -20.71 -9.49
N ASN A 429 -14.94 -21.62 -10.37
CA ASN A 429 -13.71 -21.48 -11.17
C ASN A 429 -13.69 -20.29 -12.14
N ARG A 430 -14.81 -19.60 -12.32
CA ARG A 430 -14.95 -18.37 -13.12
C ARG A 430 -15.14 -17.13 -12.24
N PHE A 431 -14.88 -17.26 -10.94
CA PHE A 431 -15.07 -16.25 -9.91
C PHE A 431 -16.53 -15.84 -9.65
N GLN A 432 -17.52 -16.63 -10.11
CA GLN A 432 -18.94 -16.27 -9.96
C GLN A 432 -19.52 -16.73 -8.63
N THR A 433 -20.41 -15.91 -8.08
CA THR A 433 -21.24 -16.25 -6.91
C THR A 433 -22.42 -17.14 -7.32
N ALA A 434 -23.22 -17.57 -6.34
CA ALA A 434 -24.42 -18.37 -6.57
C ALA A 434 -25.54 -17.63 -7.33
N VAL A 435 -25.48 -16.30 -7.45
CA VAL A 435 -26.51 -15.49 -8.10
C VAL A 435 -26.29 -15.51 -9.62
N PRO A 436 -27.17 -16.14 -10.41
CA PRO A 436 -27.07 -16.12 -11.87
C PRO A 436 -27.40 -14.73 -12.40
N ARG A 437 -26.84 -14.38 -13.57
CA ARG A 437 -27.23 -13.16 -14.31
C ARG A 437 -28.73 -13.17 -14.58
N TYR A 438 -29.36 -12.00 -14.53
CA TYR A 438 -30.62 -11.80 -15.24
C TYR A 438 -30.32 -11.77 -16.76
N PRO A 439 -31.03 -12.54 -17.60
CA PRO A 439 -30.87 -12.43 -19.03
C PRO A 439 -31.26 -11.01 -19.46
N VAL A 440 -30.33 -10.31 -20.11
CA VAL A 440 -30.66 -9.08 -20.84
C VAL A 440 -31.58 -9.53 -21.96
N ARG A 441 -32.85 -9.10 -21.94
CA ARG A 441 -33.73 -9.25 -23.11
C ARG A 441 -33.05 -8.49 -24.25
N ASN A 442 -32.55 -9.21 -25.25
CA ASN A 442 -32.19 -8.60 -26.51
C ASN A 442 -33.51 -8.17 -27.16
N ASN A 443 -33.79 -6.88 -27.20
CA ASN A 443 -34.87 -6.31 -28.02
C ASN A 443 -34.45 -6.27 -29.51
N HIS A 444 -33.92 -7.38 -30.02
CA HIS A 444 -33.60 -7.55 -31.43
C HIS A 444 -34.24 -8.84 -31.94
N GLU A 445 -35.56 -8.87 -31.86
CA GLU A 445 -36.43 -9.70 -32.71
C GLU A 445 -37.65 -8.84 -33.05
N GLU A 446 -37.55 -8.09 -34.15
CA GLU A 446 -38.64 -7.72 -35.04
C GLU A 446 -38.25 -8.17 -36.46
#